data_AF-A0A1Q9MT69-F1
#
_entry.id   AF-A0A1Q9MT69-F1
#
_cell.length_a   1.000
_cell.length_b   1.000
_cell.length_c   1.000
_cell.angle_alpha   90.00
_cell.angle_beta   90.00
_cell.angle_gamma   90.00
#
_symmetry.space_group_name_H-M   'P 1'
#
loop_
_entity.id
_entity.type
_entity.pdbx_description
1 polymer ?
#
loop_
_entity_poly.entity_id
_entity_poly.type
_entity_poly.pdbx_seq_one_letter_code
_entity_poly.pdbx_strand_id
1 'polypeptide(L)'
;MNTSESPQLGFLLSDWDEKIGPQIVDKSLLGISEDPETLATQSYISAQQVFCSVEFSRISYILPNLKIQRKVKLYFDVIKDATVRGGQRPFLVAVFLPLNIPDSFYLKIDPLIEPLMEMYKKKVRPNFSKMQEDARKLLTEYNVDQKVKEEETQKKEQIVVLQVHCEMCKRDLSLTFPKTELRKKAGSEFLEFTYLHGLDEKDVEAHGLRITVDPHFTLQKVEYVDVKGSRISPFKDKDLKILPTRGGTWSTDEVQTLAREMKQGTPIKSLVRLLQRSETELRNKTHEIVVVKLNHFNKVLATSIAEAKKVEADNPKKAKDLWLKIVEYCLEFAQSAGLPPQDAANIREKTRAIKARAENL
;
A
#
# COMPACT_ATOMS: atom_id res chain seq x y z
N MET A 1 37.15 -17.93 2.34
CA MET A 1 37.74 -16.71 1.76
C MET A 1 36.58 -15.76 1.45
N ASN A 2 36.31 -14.81 2.33
CA ASN A 2 35.27 -13.78 2.11
C ASN A 2 35.98 -12.54 1.57
N THR A 3 36.12 -12.45 0.25
CA THR A 3 36.37 -11.15 -0.38
C THR A 3 35.13 -10.31 -0.15
N SER A 4 35.27 -9.30 0.71
CA SER A 4 34.25 -8.30 1.00
C SER A 4 34.04 -7.42 -0.23
N GLU A 5 33.40 -7.97 -1.26
CA GLU A 5 32.86 -7.12 -2.33
C GLU A 5 31.70 -6.35 -1.72
N SER A 6 31.89 -5.03 -1.63
CA SER A 6 30.84 -4.08 -1.25
C SER A 6 29.58 -4.41 -2.05
N PRO A 7 28.42 -4.59 -1.39
CA PRO A 7 27.21 -5.05 -2.06
C PRO A 7 26.87 -4.10 -3.23
N GLN A 8 26.83 -4.66 -4.44
CA GLN A 8 26.76 -3.89 -5.67
C GLN A 8 25.30 -3.60 -6.05
N LEU A 9 25.09 -2.53 -6.83
CA LEU A 9 23.80 -2.25 -7.45
C LEU A 9 23.45 -3.35 -8.44
N GLY A 10 22.17 -3.73 -8.44
CA GLY A 10 21.59 -4.60 -9.44
C GLY A 10 20.55 -3.89 -10.29
N PHE A 11 20.39 -4.33 -11.52
CA PHE A 11 19.36 -3.90 -12.45
C PHE A 11 18.74 -5.12 -13.13
N LEU A 12 17.44 -5.07 -13.36
CA LEU A 12 16.69 -6.09 -14.10
C LEU A 12 15.66 -5.40 -14.99
N LEU A 13 15.61 -5.78 -16.25
CA LEU A 13 14.51 -5.45 -17.16
C LEU A 13 13.80 -6.75 -17.52
N SER A 14 12.50 -6.78 -17.28
CA SER A 14 11.66 -7.91 -17.65
C SER A 14 10.43 -7.43 -18.38
N ASP A 15 10.08 -8.15 -19.44
CA ASP A 15 8.87 -7.95 -20.23
C ASP A 15 7.87 -9.06 -19.92
N TRP A 16 6.60 -8.85 -20.25
CA TRP A 16 5.56 -9.85 -20.06
C TRP A 16 5.24 -10.56 -21.39
N ASP A 17 5.29 -11.89 -21.35
CA ASP A 17 4.81 -12.77 -22.42
C ASP A 17 3.54 -13.50 -21.95
N GLU A 18 2.48 -13.49 -22.76
CA GLU A 18 1.19 -14.10 -22.38
C GLU A 18 1.23 -15.63 -22.25
N LYS A 19 2.22 -16.31 -22.85
CA LYS A 19 2.33 -17.77 -22.82
C LYS A 19 3.27 -18.24 -21.72
N ILE A 20 4.37 -17.52 -21.51
CA ILE A 20 5.47 -17.93 -20.64
C ILE A 20 5.44 -17.16 -19.31
N GLY A 21 4.90 -15.93 -19.31
CA GLY A 21 4.93 -15.01 -18.18
C GLY A 21 6.12 -14.04 -18.26
N PRO A 22 6.73 -13.68 -17.12
CA PRO A 22 7.88 -12.76 -17.09
C PRO A 22 9.08 -13.29 -17.88
N GLN A 23 9.50 -12.54 -18.89
CA GLN A 23 10.70 -12.81 -19.67
C GLN A 23 11.80 -11.81 -19.31
N ILE A 24 13.03 -12.28 -19.11
CA ILE A 24 14.16 -11.40 -18.84
C ILE A 24 14.70 -10.83 -20.16
N VAL A 25 14.67 -9.51 -20.28
CA VAL A 25 15.20 -8.79 -21.46
C VAL A 25 16.68 -8.47 -21.25
N ASP A 26 17.01 -7.95 -20.07
CA ASP A 26 18.37 -7.62 -19.69
C ASP A 26 18.54 -7.63 -18.17
N LYS A 27 19.78 -7.87 -17.71
CA LYS A 27 20.08 -7.94 -16.28
C LYS A 27 21.53 -7.60 -15.98
N SER A 28 21.73 -6.99 -14.83
CA SER A 28 23.03 -6.96 -14.15
C SER A 28 22.77 -7.14 -12.66
N LEU A 29 22.98 -8.35 -12.15
CA LEU A 29 22.59 -8.75 -10.79
C LEU A 29 23.82 -9.16 -9.98
N LEU A 30 24.88 -8.34 -10.04
CA LEU A 30 26.15 -8.64 -9.37
C LEU A 30 25.94 -8.76 -7.85
N GLY A 31 26.41 -9.88 -7.28
CA GLY A 31 26.24 -10.19 -5.86
C GLY A 31 24.82 -10.56 -5.43
N ILE A 32 23.92 -10.88 -6.36
CA ILE A 32 22.59 -11.44 -6.10
C ILE A 32 22.57 -12.86 -6.69
N SER A 33 22.45 -13.87 -5.82
CA SER A 33 22.48 -15.29 -6.22
C SER A 33 21.11 -15.84 -6.64
N GLU A 34 20.04 -15.08 -6.40
CA GLU A 34 18.68 -15.50 -6.74
C GLU A 34 18.49 -15.54 -8.25
N ASP A 35 17.71 -16.52 -8.71
CA ASP A 35 17.37 -16.65 -10.11
C ASP A 35 16.60 -15.41 -10.62
N PRO A 36 17.00 -14.80 -11.76
CA PRO A 36 16.38 -13.57 -12.25
C PRO A 36 14.91 -13.73 -12.67
N GLU A 37 14.50 -14.89 -13.17
CA GLU A 37 13.09 -15.16 -13.51
C GLU A 37 12.24 -15.21 -12.25
N THR A 38 12.79 -15.80 -11.18
CA THR A 38 12.18 -15.78 -9.83
C THR A 38 12.03 -14.35 -9.31
N LEU A 39 13.06 -13.51 -9.45
CA LEU A 39 13.00 -12.09 -9.06
C LEU A 39 11.97 -11.29 -9.87
N ALA A 40 11.91 -11.51 -11.19
CA ALA A 40 10.92 -10.87 -12.05
C ALA A 40 9.49 -11.31 -11.67
N THR A 41 9.27 -12.61 -11.48
CA THR A 41 7.98 -13.17 -11.07
C THR A 41 7.49 -12.58 -9.75
N GLN A 42 8.36 -12.52 -8.74
CA GLN A 42 8.04 -11.88 -7.46
C GLN A 42 7.69 -10.40 -7.63
N SER A 43 8.39 -9.70 -8.52
CA SER A 43 8.15 -8.28 -8.81
C SER A 43 6.78 -8.07 -9.47
N TYR A 44 6.42 -8.87 -10.47
CA TYR A 44 5.09 -8.83 -11.09
C TYR A 44 3.97 -9.16 -10.11
N ILE A 45 4.12 -10.22 -9.29
CA ILE A 45 3.13 -10.58 -8.27
C ILE A 45 2.96 -9.44 -7.26
N SER A 46 4.06 -8.84 -6.81
CA SER A 46 4.01 -7.71 -5.87
C SER A 46 3.29 -6.51 -6.49
N ALA A 47 3.57 -6.20 -7.76
CA ALA A 47 2.95 -5.09 -8.46
C ALA A 47 1.44 -5.32 -8.61
N GLN A 48 1.05 -6.53 -9.00
CA GLN A 48 -0.34 -6.91 -9.12
C GLN A 48 -1.07 -6.87 -7.77
N GLN A 49 -0.46 -7.34 -6.68
CA GLN A 49 -1.08 -7.30 -5.35
C GLN A 49 -1.30 -5.88 -4.84
N VAL A 50 -0.36 -4.97 -5.09
CA VAL A 50 -0.43 -3.59 -4.60
C VAL A 50 -1.33 -2.72 -5.48
N PHE A 51 -1.35 -2.95 -6.80
CA PHE A 51 -1.97 -2.04 -7.77
C PHE A 51 -3.03 -2.70 -8.65
N CYS A 52 -3.72 -3.74 -8.16
CA CYS A 52 -4.82 -4.44 -8.85
C CYS A 52 -6.10 -3.60 -9.05
N SER A 53 -5.98 -2.37 -9.53
CA SER A 53 -7.07 -1.63 -10.16
C SER A 53 -7.14 -1.94 -11.66
N VAL A 54 -8.27 -1.63 -12.28
CA VAL A 54 -8.73 -2.11 -13.60
C VAL A 54 -7.78 -1.73 -14.77
N GLU A 55 -6.82 -0.83 -14.57
CA GLU A 55 -5.87 -0.38 -15.60
C GLU A 55 -4.44 -0.30 -15.03
N PHE A 56 -3.48 -0.91 -15.72
CA PHE A 56 -2.07 -0.79 -15.39
C PHE A 56 -1.60 0.62 -15.76
N SER A 57 -1.35 1.44 -14.73
CA SER A 57 -0.72 2.75 -14.87
C SER A 57 0.77 2.66 -14.54
N ARG A 58 1.54 3.68 -14.94
CA ARG A 58 2.94 3.81 -14.55
C ARG A 58 3.01 3.92 -13.02
N ILE A 59 3.64 2.95 -12.38
CA ILE A 59 3.79 2.89 -10.93
C ILE A 59 5.26 2.70 -10.57
N SER A 60 5.68 3.29 -9.45
CA SER A 60 6.98 2.98 -8.87
C SER A 60 6.90 2.91 -7.36
N TYR A 61 7.56 1.92 -6.77
CA TYR A 61 7.52 1.70 -5.33
C TYR A 61 8.75 0.90 -4.88
N ILE A 62 9.07 0.99 -3.60
CA ILE A 62 10.24 0.37 -2.99
C ILE A 62 9.78 -0.76 -2.06
N LEU A 63 10.39 -1.94 -2.17
CA LEU A 63 10.18 -3.06 -1.27
C LEU A 63 11.51 -3.60 -0.74
N PRO A 64 11.59 -3.96 0.55
CA PRO A 64 12.70 -4.75 1.06
C PRO A 64 12.59 -6.21 0.59
N ASN A 65 13.66 -6.75 0.02
CA ASN A 65 13.81 -8.19 -0.26
C ASN A 65 14.91 -8.78 0.64
N LEU A 66 14.47 -9.26 1.81
CA LEU A 66 15.36 -9.78 2.86
C LEU A 66 16.09 -11.06 2.44
N LYS A 67 15.52 -11.85 1.52
CA LYS A 67 16.14 -13.10 1.05
C LYS A 67 17.49 -12.83 0.37
N ILE A 68 17.57 -11.77 -0.42
CA ILE A 68 18.79 -11.36 -1.13
C ILE A 68 19.53 -10.21 -0.44
N GLN A 69 19.08 -9.79 0.75
CA GLN A 69 19.65 -8.66 1.49
C GLN A 69 19.76 -7.39 0.62
N ARG A 70 18.69 -7.09 -0.12
CA ARG A 70 18.55 -5.90 -0.95
C ARG A 70 17.22 -5.23 -0.71
N LYS A 71 17.16 -3.93 -0.97
CA LYS A 71 15.91 -3.22 -1.25
C LYS A 71 15.78 -3.06 -2.75
N VAL A 72 14.56 -3.08 -3.24
CA VAL A 72 14.26 -3.07 -4.67
C VAL A 72 13.28 -1.95 -4.95
N LYS A 73 13.65 -1.03 -5.84
CA LYS A 73 12.69 -0.11 -6.44
C LYS A 73 12.21 -0.70 -7.76
N LEU A 74 10.91 -0.92 -7.85
CA LEU A 74 10.24 -1.43 -9.03
C LEU A 74 9.64 -0.26 -9.79
N TYR A 75 9.85 -0.22 -11.09
CA TYR A 75 9.24 0.71 -12.03
C TYR A 75 8.47 -0.13 -13.02
N PHE A 76 7.16 -0.01 -12.98
CA PHE A 76 6.26 -0.75 -13.85
C PHE A 76 5.62 0.20 -14.84
N ASP A 77 5.50 -0.23 -16.08
CA ASP A 77 4.88 0.55 -17.15
C ASP A 77 4.35 -0.38 -18.23
N VAL A 78 3.68 0.18 -19.24
CA VAL A 78 3.01 -0.58 -20.30
C VAL A 78 3.44 -0.13 -21.69
N ILE A 79 3.48 -1.08 -22.61
CA ILE A 79 3.63 -0.85 -24.04
C ILE A 79 2.29 -1.15 -24.70
N LYS A 80 1.79 -0.24 -25.54
CA LYS A 80 0.60 -0.51 -26.35
C LYS A 80 0.91 -1.63 -27.34
N ASP A 81 0.20 -2.74 -27.23
CA ASP A 81 0.40 -3.93 -28.04
C ASP A 81 -0.94 -4.61 -28.29
N ALA A 82 -1.42 -4.57 -29.54
CA ALA A 82 -2.70 -5.16 -29.91
C ALA A 82 -2.71 -6.69 -29.86
N THR A 83 -1.54 -7.32 -29.70
CA THR A 83 -1.41 -8.78 -29.66
C THR A 83 -1.63 -9.36 -28.27
N VAL A 84 -1.62 -8.54 -27.21
CA VAL A 84 -1.88 -8.99 -25.83
C VAL A 84 -3.29 -8.65 -25.36
N ARG A 85 -3.79 -9.42 -24.41
CA ARG A 85 -5.12 -9.20 -23.83
C ARG A 85 -5.17 -7.82 -23.15
N GLY A 86 -6.15 -7.00 -23.54
CA GLY A 86 -6.30 -5.63 -23.01
C GLY A 86 -5.45 -4.57 -23.72
N GLY A 87 -4.67 -4.94 -24.75
CA GLY A 87 -3.95 -3.99 -25.59
C GLY A 87 -2.74 -3.30 -24.92
N GLN A 88 -2.39 -3.72 -23.70
CA GLN A 88 -1.33 -3.14 -22.88
C GLN A 88 -0.44 -4.26 -22.34
N ARG A 89 0.79 -4.34 -22.87
CA ARG A 89 1.79 -5.32 -22.46
C ARG A 89 2.66 -4.71 -21.36
N PRO A 90 2.59 -5.22 -20.13
CA PRO A 90 3.38 -4.66 -19.05
C PRO A 90 4.86 -5.03 -19.18
N PHE A 91 5.72 -4.14 -18.72
CA PHE A 91 7.13 -4.41 -18.50
C PHE A 91 7.56 -3.78 -17.17
N LEU A 92 8.64 -4.29 -16.59
CA LEU A 92 9.21 -3.75 -15.36
C LEU A 92 10.71 -3.54 -15.46
N VAL A 93 11.17 -2.48 -14.81
CA VAL A 93 12.56 -2.25 -14.45
C VAL A 93 12.68 -2.38 -12.94
N ALA A 94 13.62 -3.17 -12.45
CA ALA A 94 13.93 -3.27 -11.04
C ALA A 94 15.34 -2.78 -10.78
N VAL A 95 15.50 -1.94 -9.76
CA VAL A 95 16.78 -1.47 -9.26
C VAL A 95 16.99 -2.04 -7.87
N PHE A 96 18.07 -2.78 -7.68
CA PHE A 96 18.43 -3.44 -6.44
C PHE A 96 19.54 -2.64 -5.77
N LEU A 97 19.29 -2.16 -4.56
CA LEU A 97 20.28 -1.50 -3.71
C LEU A 97 20.54 -2.33 -2.45
N PRO A 98 21.75 -2.24 -1.87
CA PRO A 98 22.00 -2.75 -0.53
C PRO A 98 21.04 -2.14 0.51
N LEU A 99 20.68 -2.93 1.52
CA LEU A 99 19.73 -2.50 2.56
C LEU A 99 20.20 -1.29 3.38
N ASN A 100 21.51 -1.08 3.50
CA ASN A 100 22.10 0.02 4.25
C ASN A 100 22.09 1.36 3.50
N ILE A 101 21.81 1.36 2.20
CA ILE A 101 21.66 2.61 1.44
C ILE A 101 20.30 3.24 1.81
N PRO A 102 20.18 4.57 2.01
CA PRO A 102 18.90 5.23 2.26
C PRO A 102 17.98 5.28 1.04
N ASP A 103 16.66 5.33 1.24
CA ASP A 103 15.69 5.35 0.13
C ASP A 103 15.77 6.63 -0.71
N SER A 104 16.22 7.73 -0.10
CA SER A 104 16.50 8.98 -0.80
C SER A 104 17.54 8.83 -1.92
N PHE A 105 18.41 7.82 -1.89
CA PHE A 105 19.35 7.56 -2.98
C PHE A 105 18.65 7.17 -4.28
N TYR A 106 17.44 6.58 -4.23
CA TYR A 106 16.67 6.31 -5.45
C TYR A 106 16.35 7.58 -6.23
N LEU A 107 16.20 8.74 -5.58
CA LEU A 107 15.99 10.02 -6.27
C LEU A 107 17.17 10.39 -7.19
N LYS A 108 18.38 9.89 -6.90
CA LYS A 108 19.55 10.05 -7.78
C LYS A 108 19.53 9.05 -8.95
N ILE A 109 18.87 7.90 -8.79
CA ILE A 109 18.77 6.86 -9.81
C ILE A 109 17.60 7.09 -10.75
N ASP A 110 16.50 7.68 -10.28
CA ASP A 110 15.29 7.93 -11.07
C ASP A 110 15.60 8.57 -12.44
N PRO A 111 16.43 9.63 -12.53
CA PRO A 111 16.77 10.25 -13.81
C PRO A 111 17.51 9.33 -14.80
N LEU A 112 18.12 8.24 -14.34
CA LEU A 112 18.74 7.23 -15.21
C LEU A 112 17.72 6.22 -15.75
N ILE A 113 16.65 5.95 -14.99
CA ILE A 113 15.66 4.92 -15.30
C ILE A 113 14.57 5.44 -16.24
N GLU A 114 14.10 6.68 -16.07
CA GLU A 114 13.02 7.19 -16.94
C GLU A 114 13.38 7.20 -18.43
N PRO A 115 14.57 7.70 -18.85
CA PRO A 115 14.95 7.67 -20.26
C PRO A 115 15.06 6.25 -20.80
N LEU A 116 15.48 5.30 -19.95
CA LEU A 116 15.60 3.89 -20.30
C LEU A 116 14.23 3.27 -20.60
N MET A 117 13.24 3.53 -19.76
CA MET A 117 11.88 3.04 -19.96
C MET A 117 11.30 3.58 -21.27
N GLU A 118 11.55 4.86 -21.58
CA GLU A 118 11.12 5.47 -22.85
C GLU A 118 11.86 4.91 -24.06
N MET A 119 13.17 4.61 -23.96
CA MET A 119 13.91 3.89 -25.00
C MET A 119 13.33 2.49 -25.23
N TYR A 120 13.04 1.77 -24.15
CA TYR A 120 12.49 0.42 -24.23
C TYR A 120 11.11 0.39 -24.91
N LYS A 121 10.21 1.33 -24.54
CA LYS A 121 8.91 1.51 -25.21
C LYS A 121 9.05 1.78 -26.71
N LYS A 122 10.11 2.47 -27.12
CA LYS A 122 10.46 2.73 -28.53
C LYS A 122 11.16 1.56 -29.21
N LYS A 123 11.20 0.38 -28.57
CA LYS A 123 11.87 -0.85 -29.04
C LYS A 123 13.38 -0.68 -29.23
N VAL A 124 13.98 0.30 -28.54
CA VAL A 124 15.43 0.48 -28.50
C VAL A 124 15.95 -0.23 -27.26
N ARG A 125 16.84 -1.21 -27.46
CA ARG A 125 17.43 -1.95 -26.33
C ARG A 125 18.33 -1.01 -25.51
N PRO A 126 18.07 -0.84 -24.21
CA PRO A 126 18.89 0.02 -23.37
C PRO A 126 20.24 -0.60 -23.02
N ASN A 127 21.26 0.25 -22.83
CA ASN A 127 22.60 -0.19 -22.45
C ASN A 127 22.72 -0.28 -20.91
N PHE A 128 22.41 -1.46 -20.37
CA PHE A 128 22.46 -1.73 -18.93
C PHE A 128 23.87 -1.63 -18.34
N SER A 129 24.91 -1.97 -19.11
CA SER A 129 26.31 -1.84 -18.67
C SER A 129 26.68 -0.38 -18.41
N LYS A 130 26.35 0.52 -19.34
CA LYS A 130 26.57 1.96 -19.16
C LYS A 130 25.78 2.51 -17.97
N MET A 131 24.51 2.10 -17.84
CA MET A 131 23.69 2.52 -16.71
C MET A 131 24.26 2.04 -15.37
N GLN A 132 24.80 0.82 -15.33
CA GLN A 132 25.45 0.30 -14.13
C GLN A 132 26.70 1.11 -13.79
N GLU A 133 27.51 1.48 -14.78
CA GLU A 133 28.67 2.36 -14.57
C GLU A 133 28.26 3.74 -14.04
N ASP A 134 27.26 4.37 -14.65
CA ASP A 134 26.76 5.69 -14.25
C ASP A 134 26.16 5.64 -12.83
N ALA A 135 25.38 4.61 -12.52
CA ALA A 135 24.85 4.40 -11.17
C ALA A 135 25.93 4.07 -10.14
N ARG A 136 26.99 3.36 -10.54
CA ARG A 136 28.15 3.10 -9.68
C ARG A 136 28.94 4.37 -9.39
N LYS A 137 29.08 5.27 -10.37
CA LYS A 137 29.66 6.61 -10.16
C LYS A 137 28.83 7.39 -9.16
N LEU A 138 27.50 7.44 -9.33
CA LEU A 138 26.59 8.10 -8.38
C LEU A 138 26.69 7.51 -6.96
N LEU A 139 26.82 6.18 -6.83
CA LEU A 139 26.99 5.55 -5.53
C LEU A 139 28.37 5.87 -4.92
N THR A 140 29.41 5.95 -5.75
CA THR A 140 30.76 6.29 -5.31
C THR A 140 30.83 7.74 -4.87
N GLU A 141 30.30 8.67 -5.67
CA GLU A 141 30.16 10.10 -5.32
C GLU A 141 29.32 10.25 -4.05
N TYR A 142 28.22 9.52 -3.91
CA TYR A 142 27.43 9.53 -2.69
C TYR A 142 28.23 9.04 -1.47
N ASN A 143 28.98 7.95 -1.59
CA ASN A 143 29.82 7.44 -0.51
C ASN A 143 31.01 8.36 -0.20
N VAL A 144 31.57 9.05 -1.20
CA VAL A 144 32.61 10.06 -1.02
C VAL A 144 32.02 11.30 -0.35
N ASP A 145 30.87 11.81 -0.80
CA ASP A 145 30.13 12.88 -0.15
C ASP A 145 29.78 12.53 1.30
N GLN A 146 29.41 11.27 1.58
CA GLN A 146 29.16 10.80 2.94
C GLN A 146 30.45 10.74 3.77
N LYS A 147 31.56 10.25 3.21
CA LYS A 147 32.86 10.18 3.89
C LYS A 147 33.53 11.55 4.12
N VAL A 148 33.43 12.45 3.15
CA VAL A 148 33.91 13.84 3.25
C VAL A 148 33.04 14.60 4.26
N LYS A 149 31.72 14.34 4.29
CA LYS A 149 30.86 14.82 5.37
C LYS A 149 31.18 14.15 6.72
N GLU A 150 31.65 12.91 6.77
CA GLU A 150 32.08 12.23 8.00
C GLU A 150 33.46 12.73 8.52
N GLU A 151 34.37 13.15 7.64
CA GLU A 151 35.69 13.70 8.01
C GLU A 151 35.64 15.21 8.33
N GLU A 152 34.75 15.99 7.72
CA GLU A 152 34.49 17.39 8.14
C GLU A 152 33.61 17.49 9.41
N THR A 153 32.89 16.42 9.77
CA THR A 153 31.99 16.38 10.94
C THR A 153 32.59 15.58 12.12
N GLN A 154 33.90 15.68 12.35
CA GLN A 154 34.48 15.31 13.65
C GLN A 154 34.34 16.39 14.74
N LYS A 155 33.63 17.49 14.47
CA LYS A 155 33.10 18.41 15.49
C LYS A 155 31.80 19.05 15.00
N LYS A 156 30.66 18.37 15.18
CA LYS A 156 29.36 18.93 15.61
C LYS A 156 28.23 17.92 15.43
N GLU A 157 27.61 17.60 16.57
CA GLU A 157 26.23 17.15 16.80
C GLU A 157 25.56 16.24 15.77
N GLN A 158 25.21 15.02 16.20
CA GLN A 158 24.37 14.08 15.46
C GLN A 158 23.04 14.74 15.08
N ILE A 159 22.80 14.88 13.77
CA ILE A 159 21.63 15.56 13.19
C ILE A 159 20.59 14.52 12.77
N VAL A 160 19.33 14.72 13.17
CA VAL A 160 18.18 13.95 12.70
C VAL A 160 17.56 14.69 11.52
N VAL A 161 17.37 13.99 10.39
CA VAL A 161 16.69 14.51 9.19
C VAL A 161 15.35 13.80 9.02
N LEU A 162 14.27 14.57 8.91
CA LEU A 162 12.90 14.07 8.85
C LEU A 162 12.13 14.77 7.72
N GLN A 163 11.57 14.01 6.78
CA GLN A 163 10.70 14.54 5.74
C GLN A 163 9.25 14.37 6.15
N VAL A 164 8.51 15.48 6.27
CA VAL A 164 7.11 15.50 6.73
C VAL A 164 6.27 16.37 5.81
N HIS A 165 5.17 15.82 5.28
CA HIS A 165 4.17 16.64 4.60
C HIS A 165 3.36 17.44 5.63
N CYS A 166 3.35 18.76 5.51
CA CYS A 166 2.50 19.61 6.32
C CYS A 166 1.13 19.82 5.65
N GLU A 167 0.09 19.33 6.31
CA GLU A 167 -1.30 19.42 5.87
C GLU A 167 -1.89 20.82 6.01
N MET A 168 -1.36 21.64 6.93
CA MET A 168 -1.82 23.02 7.13
C MET A 168 -1.22 23.97 6.08
N CYS A 169 0.06 23.80 5.74
CA CYS A 169 0.74 24.59 4.70
C CYS A 169 0.72 23.95 3.30
N LYS A 170 0.22 22.72 3.16
CA LYS A 170 0.20 21.93 1.91
C LYS A 170 1.57 21.84 1.22
N ARG A 171 2.63 21.61 2.00
CA ARG A 171 4.02 21.53 1.52
C ARG A 171 4.83 20.46 2.23
N ASP A 172 5.82 19.93 1.54
CA ASP A 172 6.81 19.03 2.13
C ASP A 172 7.84 19.82 2.92
N LEU A 173 8.11 19.40 4.16
CA LEU A 173 9.08 19.99 5.05
C LEU A 173 10.24 19.03 5.25
N SER A 174 11.46 19.55 5.12
CA SER A 174 12.69 18.86 5.53
C SER A 174 13.12 19.40 6.88
N LEU A 175 12.86 18.64 7.94
CA LEU A 175 13.20 18.98 9.31
C LEU A 175 14.57 18.44 9.65
N THR A 176 15.46 19.30 10.13
CA THR A 176 16.82 18.97 10.47
C THR A 176 17.10 19.52 11.86
N PHE A 177 17.39 18.65 12.83
CA PHE A 177 17.63 19.08 14.20
C PHE A 177 18.72 18.25 14.88
N PRO A 178 19.63 18.89 15.64
CA PRO A 178 20.67 18.20 16.39
C PRO A 178 20.08 17.46 17.59
N LYS A 179 20.73 16.38 18.03
CA LYS A 179 20.33 15.65 19.25
C LYS A 179 20.32 16.51 20.51
N THR A 180 21.07 17.60 20.54
CA THR A 180 21.09 18.54 21.67
C THR A 180 19.81 19.35 21.79
N GLU A 181 19.01 19.44 20.73
CA GLU A 181 17.69 20.10 20.74
C GLU A 181 16.55 19.17 21.17
N LEU A 182 16.82 17.87 21.31
CA LEU A 182 15.86 16.89 21.81
C LEU A 182 15.70 17.02 23.33
N ARG A 183 14.48 17.26 23.78
CA ARG A 183 14.14 17.40 25.21
C ARG A 183 13.50 16.13 25.73
N LYS A 184 13.92 15.64 26.89
CA LYS A 184 13.27 14.50 27.53
C LYS A 184 11.83 14.85 27.90
N LYS A 185 10.89 14.01 27.50
CA LYS A 185 9.48 14.16 27.85
C LYS A 185 9.27 13.88 29.33
N ALA A 186 8.52 14.73 30.02
CA ALA A 186 8.21 14.54 31.43
C ALA A 186 7.53 13.18 31.67
N GLY A 187 8.06 12.41 32.62
CA GLY A 187 7.53 11.09 32.97
C GLY A 187 7.72 10.00 31.91
N SER A 188 8.64 10.19 30.95
CA SER A 188 8.86 9.24 29.87
C SER A 188 10.33 9.15 29.46
N GLU A 189 10.72 8.04 28.83
CA GLU A 189 12.04 7.86 28.20
C GLU A 189 12.11 8.47 26.80
N PHE A 190 10.99 8.91 26.24
CA PHE A 190 10.94 9.52 24.92
C PHE A 190 11.54 10.93 24.92
N LEU A 191 12.12 11.30 23.78
CA LEU A 191 12.67 12.62 23.51
C LEU A 191 11.75 13.37 22.54
N GLU A 192 11.62 14.68 22.72
CA GLU A 192 10.75 15.54 21.93
C GLU A 192 11.51 16.71 21.30
N PHE A 193 11.23 16.97 20.03
CA PHE A 193 11.67 18.15 19.29
C PHE A 193 10.45 18.90 18.78
N THR A 194 10.46 20.23 18.79
CA THR A 194 9.34 21.04 18.28
C THR A 194 9.85 22.01 17.23
N TYR A 195 9.32 21.88 16.02
CA TYR A 195 9.62 22.75 14.88
C TYR A 195 8.43 23.67 14.59
N LEU A 196 8.62 24.98 14.66
CA LEU A 196 7.56 25.95 14.34
C LEU A 196 7.72 26.45 12.90
N HIS A 197 6.62 26.57 12.15
CA HIS A 197 6.61 27.13 10.79
C HIS A 197 5.26 27.77 10.45
N GLY A 198 5.20 28.50 9.31
CA GLY A 198 3.98 29.22 8.91
C GLY A 198 3.71 30.49 9.74
N LEU A 199 4.75 31.09 10.32
CA LEU A 199 4.66 32.34 11.10
C LEU A 199 4.33 33.56 10.22
N ASP A 200 4.73 33.54 8.94
CA ASP A 200 4.64 34.67 8.01
C ASP A 200 3.61 34.45 6.88
N GLU A 201 2.85 33.35 6.92
CA GLU A 201 1.88 32.99 5.88
C GLU A 201 0.53 33.67 6.15
N LYS A 202 0.07 34.50 5.20
CA LYS A 202 -1.27 35.12 5.27
C LYS A 202 -2.35 34.02 5.31
N ASP A 203 -3.32 34.18 6.21
CA ASP A 203 -4.49 33.28 6.39
C ASP A 203 -4.19 31.89 7.01
N VAL A 204 -2.96 31.66 7.47
CA VAL A 204 -2.57 30.43 8.18
C VAL A 204 -2.28 30.77 9.66
N GLU A 205 -2.90 30.05 10.59
CA GLU A 205 -2.57 30.21 12.00
C GLU A 205 -1.16 29.64 12.26
N ALA A 206 -0.33 30.39 12.97
CA ALA A 206 1.03 29.97 13.31
C ALA A 206 1.03 28.62 14.03
N HIS A 207 1.76 27.65 13.47
CA HIS A 207 1.77 26.27 13.96
C HIS A 207 3.16 25.65 13.87
N GLY A 208 3.24 24.37 14.24
CA GLY A 208 4.46 23.61 14.18
C GLY A 208 4.20 22.13 14.27
N LEU A 209 5.29 21.37 14.28
CA LEU A 209 5.33 19.92 14.41
C LEU A 209 6.13 19.57 15.65
N ARG A 210 5.51 18.84 16.59
CA ARG A 210 6.19 18.14 17.67
C ARG A 210 6.49 16.72 17.22
N ILE A 211 7.77 16.39 17.22
CA ILE A 211 8.30 15.07 16.92
C ILE A 211 8.68 14.41 18.22
N THR A 212 8.23 13.17 18.42
CA THR A 212 8.63 12.32 19.54
C THR A 212 9.43 11.13 19.01
N VAL A 213 10.61 10.90 19.58
CA VAL A 213 11.48 9.77 19.28
C VAL A 213 11.83 8.99 20.54
N ASP A 214 12.23 7.73 20.39
CA ASP A 214 12.76 6.93 21.50
C ASP A 214 14.25 7.20 21.78
N PRO A 215 14.85 6.61 22.84
CA PRO A 215 16.28 6.76 23.13
C PRO A 215 17.20 6.27 21.99
N HIS A 216 16.68 5.47 21.07
CA HIS A 216 17.37 4.98 19.88
C HIS A 216 17.08 5.84 18.63
N PHE A 217 16.40 6.97 18.79
CA PHE A 217 16.03 7.92 17.74
C PHE A 217 15.03 7.37 16.70
N THR A 218 14.29 6.32 17.05
CA THR A 218 13.17 5.84 16.23
C THR A 218 12.00 6.80 16.36
N LEU A 219 11.43 7.21 15.23
CA LEU A 219 10.24 8.05 15.21
C LEU A 219 9.05 7.32 15.83
N GLN A 220 8.53 7.87 16.92
CA GLN A 220 7.35 7.34 17.62
C GLN A 220 6.09 8.12 17.26
N LYS A 221 6.20 9.44 17.11
CA LYS A 221 5.03 10.31 16.92
C LYS A 221 5.37 11.62 16.23
N VAL A 222 4.44 12.12 15.42
CA VAL A 222 4.43 13.49 14.91
C VAL A 222 3.07 14.11 15.22
N GLU A 223 3.05 15.30 15.82
CA GLU A 223 1.83 16.02 16.19
C GLU A 223 1.92 17.48 15.75
N TYR A 224 0.81 18.07 15.30
CA TYR A 224 0.76 19.52 15.12
C TYR A 224 0.69 20.22 16.48
N VAL A 225 1.38 21.34 16.61
CA VAL A 225 1.32 22.19 17.81
C VAL A 225 1.13 23.66 17.44
N ASP A 226 0.57 24.46 18.35
CA ASP A 226 0.57 25.91 18.25
C ASP A 226 1.94 26.49 18.66
N VAL A 227 2.09 27.81 18.53
CA VAL A 227 3.27 28.56 18.98
C VAL A 227 3.58 28.42 20.48
N LYS A 228 2.61 28.05 21.31
CA LYS A 228 2.79 27.78 22.75
C LYS A 228 3.20 26.32 23.02
N GLY A 229 3.25 25.48 22.00
CA GLY A 229 3.50 24.05 22.12
C GLY A 229 2.26 23.24 22.55
N SER A 230 1.07 23.80 22.49
CA SER A 230 -0.18 23.05 22.71
C SER A 230 -0.48 22.23 21.47
N ARG A 231 -0.93 20.97 21.61
CA ARG A 231 -1.26 20.11 20.46
C ARG A 231 -2.47 20.68 19.72
N ILE A 232 -2.35 20.90 18.41
CA ILE A 232 -3.45 21.33 17.54
C ILE A 232 -3.75 20.27 16.47
N SER A 233 -4.86 20.41 15.77
CA SER A 233 -5.26 19.54 14.66
C SER A 233 -5.06 20.28 13.34
N PRO A 234 -4.50 19.63 12.29
CA PRO A 234 -4.41 20.21 10.96
C PRO A 234 -5.78 20.27 10.27
N PHE A 235 -6.75 19.50 10.75
CA PHE A 235 -8.15 19.63 10.40
C PHE A 235 -8.72 20.71 11.30
N LYS A 236 -8.69 21.96 10.84
CA LYS A 236 -9.48 23.04 11.43
C LYS A 236 -10.91 22.48 11.61
N ASP A 237 -11.38 22.49 12.87
CA ASP A 237 -12.72 22.15 13.35
C ASP A 237 -12.94 20.89 14.21
N LYS A 238 -11.96 20.01 14.47
CA LYS A 238 -12.19 18.93 15.48
C LYS A 238 -10.97 18.65 16.36
N ASP A 239 -11.09 19.04 17.63
CA ASP A 239 -10.23 18.56 18.71
C ASP A 239 -10.52 17.07 18.98
N LEU A 240 -9.62 16.20 18.51
CA LEU A 240 -9.74 14.74 18.61
C LEU A 240 -9.14 14.17 19.90
N LYS A 241 -8.61 14.99 20.83
CA LYS A 241 -8.08 14.49 22.12
C LYS A 241 -9.14 14.36 23.21
N ILE A 242 -10.29 15.02 23.06
CA ILE A 242 -11.33 15.08 24.09
C ILE A 242 -12.69 14.70 23.49
N LEU A 243 -12.73 13.65 22.65
CA LEU A 243 -14.01 13.08 22.26
C LEU A 243 -14.23 11.81 23.08
N PRO A 244 -15.14 11.85 24.08
CA PRO A 244 -15.53 10.63 24.77
C PRO A 244 -15.99 9.61 23.73
N THR A 245 -15.70 8.33 23.96
CA THR A 245 -16.35 7.25 23.22
C THR A 245 -17.83 7.56 23.15
N ARG A 246 -18.38 7.70 21.94
CA ARG A 246 -19.80 7.97 21.76
C ARG A 246 -20.55 6.71 22.19
N GLY A 247 -20.95 6.66 23.46
CA GLY A 247 -21.97 5.74 23.93
C GLY A 247 -23.33 6.19 23.41
N GLY A 248 -24.21 5.27 23.06
CA GLY A 248 -25.59 5.58 22.65
C GLY A 248 -26.07 4.84 21.41
N THR A 249 -27.24 5.23 20.91
CA THR A 249 -27.85 4.62 19.71
C THR A 249 -27.01 4.86 18.46
N TRP A 250 -27.03 3.90 17.54
CA TRP A 250 -26.35 4.01 16.25
C TRP A 250 -27.16 4.90 15.30
N SER A 251 -26.53 5.92 14.71
CA SER A 251 -27.18 6.70 13.66
C SER A 251 -27.19 5.93 12.32
N THR A 252 -28.10 6.29 11.42
CA THR A 252 -28.16 5.70 10.08
C THR A 252 -26.83 5.89 9.33
N ASP A 253 -26.22 7.07 9.43
CA ASP A 253 -24.94 7.38 8.76
C ASP A 253 -23.77 6.57 9.33
N GLU A 254 -23.75 6.34 10.64
CA GLU A 254 -22.74 5.48 11.28
C GLU A 254 -22.87 4.03 10.80
N VAL A 255 -24.10 3.52 10.68
CA VAL A 255 -24.37 2.17 10.18
C VAL A 255 -23.99 2.04 8.70
N GLN A 256 -24.32 3.04 7.87
CA GLN A 256 -23.94 3.05 6.46
C GLN A 256 -22.42 3.12 6.28
N THR A 257 -21.74 3.95 7.07
CA THR A 257 -20.27 4.06 7.08
C THR A 257 -19.65 2.74 7.51
N LEU A 258 -20.11 2.15 8.61
CA LEU A 258 -19.64 0.84 9.08
C LEU A 258 -19.81 -0.23 8.00
N ALA A 259 -20.97 -0.31 7.34
CA ALA A 259 -21.22 -1.28 6.28
C ALA A 259 -20.30 -1.09 5.07
N ARG A 260 -20.00 0.15 4.67
CA ARG A 260 -19.06 0.46 3.59
C ARG A 260 -17.65 0.00 3.93
N GLU A 261 -17.18 0.31 5.12
CA GLU A 261 -15.83 -0.04 5.56
C GLU A 261 -15.66 -1.55 5.79
N MET A 262 -16.71 -2.23 6.29
CA MET A 262 -16.75 -3.69 6.38
C MET A 262 -16.58 -4.34 5.01
N LYS A 263 -17.24 -3.81 3.97
CA LYS A 263 -17.11 -4.29 2.59
C LYS A 263 -15.67 -4.17 2.08
N GLN A 264 -14.95 -3.12 2.50
CA GLN A 264 -13.55 -2.88 2.13
C GLN A 264 -12.55 -3.71 2.96
N GLY A 265 -13.01 -4.40 4.01
CA GLY A 265 -12.14 -5.16 4.91
C GLY A 265 -11.35 -4.27 5.88
N THR A 266 -11.84 -3.06 6.18
CA THR A 266 -11.18 -2.13 7.09
C THR A 266 -11.00 -2.76 8.48
N PRO A 267 -9.78 -2.79 9.05
CA PRO A 267 -9.55 -3.37 10.38
C PRO A 267 -10.35 -2.68 11.49
N ILE A 268 -10.84 -3.45 12.45
CA ILE A 268 -11.65 -2.93 13.58
C ILE A 268 -10.96 -1.80 14.34
N LYS A 269 -9.63 -1.86 14.52
CA LYS A 269 -8.87 -0.79 15.18
C LYS A 269 -8.95 0.55 14.44
N SER A 270 -9.06 0.51 13.11
CA SER A 270 -9.28 1.71 12.28
C SER A 270 -10.72 2.22 12.41
N LEU A 271 -11.69 1.30 12.49
CA LEU A 271 -13.11 1.62 12.70
C LEU A 271 -13.37 2.28 14.07
N VAL A 272 -12.67 1.85 15.12
CA VAL A 272 -12.73 2.47 16.47
C VAL A 272 -12.40 3.97 16.39
N ARG A 273 -11.38 4.32 15.61
CA ARG A 273 -10.97 5.73 15.42
C ARG A 273 -11.94 6.49 14.53
N LEU A 274 -12.43 5.85 13.47
CA LEU A 274 -13.34 6.46 12.49
C LEU A 274 -14.71 6.77 13.07
N LEU A 275 -15.28 5.83 13.82
CA LEU A 275 -16.65 5.90 14.33
C LEU A 275 -16.72 6.32 15.79
N GLN A 276 -15.58 6.43 16.49
CA GLN A 276 -15.49 6.81 17.90
C GLN A 276 -16.33 5.91 18.83
N ARG A 277 -16.50 4.65 18.43
CA ARG A 277 -17.17 3.59 19.18
C ARG A 277 -16.15 2.64 19.77
N SER A 278 -16.50 1.99 20.87
CA SER A 278 -15.63 0.95 21.44
C SER A 278 -15.49 -0.23 20.46
N GLU A 279 -14.37 -0.95 20.57
CA GLU A 279 -14.16 -2.17 19.78
C GLU A 279 -15.29 -3.19 19.97
N THR A 280 -15.78 -3.33 21.20
CA THR A 280 -16.89 -4.24 21.53
C THR A 280 -18.20 -3.82 20.84
N GLU A 281 -18.57 -2.54 20.88
CA GLU A 281 -19.77 -2.05 20.18
C GLU A 281 -19.68 -2.25 18.67
N LEU A 282 -18.50 -2.01 18.09
CA LEU A 282 -18.26 -2.23 16.66
C LEU A 282 -18.40 -3.70 16.29
N ARG A 283 -17.83 -4.61 17.08
CA ARG A 283 -17.97 -6.06 16.86
C ARG A 283 -19.43 -6.50 16.95
N ASN A 284 -20.14 -6.04 17.97
CA ASN A 284 -21.55 -6.36 18.16
C ASN A 284 -22.40 -5.84 17.00
N LYS A 285 -22.19 -4.59 16.58
CA LYS A 285 -22.97 -4.00 15.48
C LYS A 285 -22.66 -4.62 14.13
N THR A 286 -21.39 -4.91 13.88
CA THR A 286 -20.93 -5.68 12.70
C THR A 286 -21.65 -7.01 12.65
N HIS A 287 -21.66 -7.75 13.76
CA HIS A 287 -22.35 -9.03 13.86
C HIS A 287 -23.86 -8.91 13.61
N GLU A 288 -24.53 -7.92 14.22
CA GLU A 288 -25.95 -7.65 14.02
C GLU A 288 -26.27 -7.40 12.53
N ILE A 289 -25.51 -6.53 11.87
CA ILE A 289 -25.69 -6.21 10.44
C ILE A 289 -25.53 -7.46 9.58
N VAL A 290 -24.50 -8.27 9.85
CA VAL A 290 -24.24 -9.52 9.12
C VAL A 290 -25.38 -10.51 9.32
N VAL A 291 -25.83 -10.72 10.57
CA VAL A 291 -26.92 -11.65 10.90
C VAL A 291 -28.21 -11.25 10.20
N VAL A 292 -28.59 -9.96 10.24
CA VAL A 292 -29.81 -9.47 9.56
C VAL A 292 -29.74 -9.74 8.05
N LYS A 293 -28.60 -9.42 7.42
CA LYS A 293 -28.40 -9.65 5.98
C LYS A 293 -28.42 -11.14 5.62
N LEU A 294 -27.73 -11.98 6.39
CA LEU A 294 -27.69 -13.42 6.15
C LEU A 294 -29.05 -14.09 6.40
N ASN A 295 -29.82 -13.64 7.39
CA ASN A 295 -31.17 -14.15 7.61
C ASN A 295 -32.11 -13.81 6.45
N HIS A 296 -32.05 -12.58 5.94
CA HIS A 296 -32.80 -12.18 4.76
C HIS A 296 -32.41 -13.03 3.54
N PHE A 297 -31.10 -13.16 3.28
CA PHE A 297 -30.56 -13.98 2.20
C PHE A 297 -31.02 -15.43 2.29
N ASN A 298 -30.88 -16.07 3.45
CA ASN A 298 -31.24 -17.47 3.66
C ASN A 298 -32.75 -17.70 3.45
N LYS A 299 -33.59 -16.74 3.85
CA LYS A 299 -35.04 -16.79 3.63
C LYS A 299 -35.37 -16.78 2.13
N VAL A 300 -34.84 -15.80 1.40
CA VAL A 300 -35.05 -15.69 -0.06
C VAL A 300 -34.54 -16.93 -0.77
N LEU A 301 -33.32 -17.37 -0.45
CA LEU A 301 -32.70 -18.55 -1.03
C LEU A 301 -33.54 -19.82 -0.80
N ALA A 302 -34.03 -20.04 0.42
CA ALA A 302 -34.85 -21.21 0.75
C ALA A 302 -36.17 -21.23 -0.06
N THR A 303 -36.84 -20.09 -0.18
CA THR A 303 -38.07 -19.97 -0.98
C THR A 303 -37.81 -20.24 -2.45
N SER A 304 -36.76 -19.64 -3.04
CA SER A 304 -36.43 -19.84 -4.45
C SER A 304 -36.01 -21.28 -4.76
N ILE A 305 -35.25 -21.93 -3.86
CA ILE A 305 -34.89 -23.35 -4.02
C ILE A 305 -36.14 -24.24 -3.97
N ALA A 306 -37.07 -23.98 -3.05
CA ALA A 306 -38.31 -24.75 -2.96
C ALA A 306 -39.17 -24.61 -4.23
N GLU A 307 -39.21 -23.43 -4.83
CA GLU A 307 -39.89 -23.18 -6.10
C GLU A 307 -39.21 -23.93 -7.26
N ALA A 308 -37.89 -23.81 -7.40
CA ALA A 308 -37.13 -24.49 -8.44
C ALA A 308 -37.32 -26.01 -8.39
N LYS A 309 -37.29 -26.61 -7.19
CA LYS A 309 -37.52 -28.05 -6.98
C LYS A 309 -38.93 -28.50 -7.37
N LYS A 310 -39.96 -27.68 -7.13
CA LYS A 310 -41.33 -28.01 -7.54
C LYS A 310 -41.46 -28.05 -9.06
N VAL A 311 -40.84 -27.11 -9.75
CA VAL A 311 -40.88 -27.02 -11.23
C VAL A 311 -40.04 -28.11 -11.88
N GLU A 312 -39.01 -28.61 -11.19
CA GLU A 312 -38.08 -29.62 -11.71
C GLU A 312 -38.75 -30.92 -12.14
N ALA A 313 -39.80 -31.35 -11.43
CA ALA A 313 -40.53 -32.57 -11.75
C ALA A 313 -41.36 -32.44 -13.04
N ASP A 314 -41.89 -31.24 -13.30
CA ASP A 314 -42.85 -31.01 -14.39
C ASP A 314 -42.20 -30.42 -15.65
N ASN A 315 -41.14 -29.61 -15.49
CA ASN A 315 -40.47 -28.90 -16.58
C ASN A 315 -38.98 -28.63 -16.26
N PRO A 316 -38.08 -29.59 -16.59
CA PRO A 316 -36.65 -29.47 -16.31
C PRO A 316 -36.00 -28.22 -16.89
N LYS A 317 -36.40 -27.80 -18.10
CA LYS A 317 -35.87 -26.60 -18.76
C LYS A 317 -36.22 -25.33 -17.95
N LYS A 318 -37.47 -25.20 -17.52
CA LYS A 318 -37.91 -24.07 -16.69
C LYS A 318 -37.24 -24.10 -15.31
N ALA A 319 -37.02 -25.28 -14.74
CA ALA A 319 -36.30 -25.42 -13.48
C ALA A 319 -34.82 -25.01 -13.60
N LYS A 320 -34.15 -25.37 -14.70
CA LYS A 320 -32.79 -24.90 -15.01
C LYS A 320 -32.70 -23.37 -15.00
N ASP A 321 -33.63 -22.69 -15.66
CA ASP A 321 -33.67 -21.22 -15.69
C ASP A 321 -33.85 -20.63 -14.28
N LEU A 322 -34.68 -21.24 -13.42
CA LEU A 322 -34.83 -20.82 -12.02
C LEU A 322 -33.55 -21.04 -11.22
N TRP A 323 -32.88 -22.19 -11.38
CA TRP A 323 -31.61 -22.45 -10.73
C TRP A 323 -30.51 -21.46 -11.14
N LEU A 324 -30.45 -21.07 -12.41
CA LEU A 324 -29.52 -20.03 -12.89
C LEU A 324 -29.83 -18.66 -12.27
N LYS A 325 -31.10 -18.27 -12.15
CA LYS A 325 -31.49 -17.03 -11.45
C LYS A 325 -31.08 -17.04 -9.97
N ILE A 326 -31.18 -18.19 -9.31
CA ILE A 326 -30.70 -18.34 -7.92
C ILE A 326 -29.18 -18.11 -7.86
N VAL A 327 -28.42 -18.66 -8.81
CA VAL A 327 -26.96 -18.44 -8.90
C VAL A 327 -26.64 -16.96 -9.08
N GLU A 328 -27.32 -16.28 -10.01
CA GLU A 328 -27.16 -14.84 -10.25
C GLU A 328 -27.42 -14.04 -8.97
N TYR A 329 -28.55 -14.31 -8.30
CA TYR A 329 -28.90 -13.68 -7.03
C TYR A 329 -27.82 -13.88 -5.95
N CYS A 330 -27.31 -15.11 -5.79
CA CYS A 330 -26.27 -15.38 -4.79
C CYS A 330 -24.96 -14.63 -5.08
N LEU A 331 -24.54 -14.56 -6.34
CA LEU A 331 -23.33 -13.84 -6.74
C LEU A 331 -23.50 -12.33 -6.57
N GLU A 332 -24.64 -11.78 -7.01
CA GLU A 332 -24.96 -10.36 -6.84
C GLU A 332 -25.00 -9.98 -5.37
N PHE A 333 -25.69 -10.77 -4.54
CA PHE A 333 -25.78 -10.53 -3.11
C PHE A 333 -24.39 -10.57 -2.44
N ALA A 334 -23.54 -11.53 -2.79
CA ALA A 334 -22.17 -11.60 -2.27
C ALA A 334 -21.30 -10.39 -2.67
N GLN A 335 -21.64 -9.69 -3.76
CA GLN A 335 -20.91 -8.52 -4.24
C GLN A 335 -21.48 -7.20 -3.70
N SER A 336 -22.80 -7.07 -3.60
CA SER A 336 -23.49 -5.82 -3.31
C SER A 336 -23.87 -5.66 -1.84
N ALA A 337 -24.09 -6.76 -1.10
CA ALA A 337 -24.64 -6.72 0.26
C ALA A 337 -23.70 -6.10 1.30
N GLY A 338 -22.45 -5.78 0.97
CA GLY A 338 -21.50 -5.19 1.92
C GLY A 338 -21.23 -6.09 3.12
N LEU A 339 -21.04 -7.38 2.85
CA LEU A 339 -20.62 -8.37 3.84
C LEU A 339 -19.11 -8.33 4.02
N PRO A 340 -18.59 -8.76 5.19
CA PRO A 340 -17.18 -9.07 5.34
C PRO A 340 -16.70 -10.06 4.26
N PRO A 341 -15.43 -9.97 3.82
CA PRO A 341 -14.90 -10.84 2.77
C PRO A 341 -15.09 -12.34 3.02
N GLN A 342 -14.98 -12.76 4.28
CA GLN A 342 -15.17 -14.16 4.69
C GLN A 342 -16.61 -14.65 4.46
N ASP A 343 -17.61 -13.86 4.84
CA ASP A 343 -19.02 -14.22 4.65
C ASP A 343 -19.40 -14.22 3.16
N ALA A 344 -18.89 -13.24 2.39
CA ALA A 344 -19.06 -13.21 0.94
C ALA A 344 -18.43 -14.45 0.27
N ALA A 345 -17.27 -14.90 0.73
CA ALA A 345 -16.63 -16.12 0.24
C ALA A 345 -17.46 -17.37 0.53
N ASN A 346 -18.03 -17.50 1.74
CA ASN A 346 -18.91 -18.61 2.10
C ASN A 346 -20.16 -18.69 1.21
N ILE A 347 -20.74 -17.56 0.82
CA ILE A 347 -21.89 -17.53 -0.11
C ILE A 347 -21.47 -18.01 -1.49
N ARG A 348 -20.33 -17.54 -2.01
CA ARG A 348 -19.80 -17.97 -3.31
C ARG A 348 -19.53 -19.47 -3.35
N GLU A 349 -19.03 -20.04 -2.25
CA GLU A 349 -18.82 -21.48 -2.12
C GLU A 349 -20.13 -22.25 -2.22
N LYS A 350 -21.15 -21.88 -1.43
CA LYS A 350 -22.50 -22.50 -1.51
C LYS A 350 -23.13 -22.37 -2.90
N THR A 351 -22.86 -21.26 -3.58
CA THR A 351 -23.36 -20.99 -4.94
C THR A 351 -22.86 -22.02 -5.96
N ARG A 352 -21.65 -22.60 -5.76
CA ARG A 352 -21.10 -23.62 -6.66
C ARG A 352 -21.97 -24.88 -6.71
N ALA A 353 -22.51 -25.32 -5.58
CA ALA A 353 -23.40 -26.49 -5.53
C ALA A 353 -24.71 -26.24 -6.28
N ILE A 354 -25.26 -25.02 -6.17
CA ILE A 354 -26.47 -24.58 -6.87
C ILE A 354 -26.21 -24.55 -8.39
N LYS A 355 -25.07 -24.00 -8.81
CA LYS A 355 -24.67 -23.97 -10.22
C LYS A 355 -24.51 -25.37 -10.81
N ALA A 356 -23.84 -26.27 -10.09
CA ALA A 356 -23.70 -27.67 -10.50
C ALA A 356 -25.07 -28.36 -10.65
N ARG A 357 -26.05 -28.04 -9.80
CA ARG A 357 -27.43 -28.55 -9.97
C ARG A 357 -28.06 -28.04 -11.27
N ALA A 358 -27.92 -26.75 -11.57
CA ALA A 358 -28.43 -26.15 -12.80
C ALA A 358 -27.81 -26.77 -14.07
N GLU A 359 -26.53 -27.12 -14.02
CA GLU A 359 -25.82 -27.73 -15.15
C GLU A 359 -26.25 -29.17 -15.43
N ASN A 360 -26.72 -29.89 -14.40
CA ASN A 360 -27.19 -31.28 -14.49
C ASN A 360 -28.66 -31.42 -14.89
N LEU A 361 -29.40 -30.32 -15.01
CA LEU A 361 -30.76 -30.24 -15.55
C LEU A 361 -30.74 -29.80 -17.02
#